data_AF-A0A4U9U5B6-F1
#
_entry.id   AF-A0A4U9U5B6-F1
#
_cell.length_a   1.000
_cell.length_b   1.000
_cell.length_c   1.000
_cell.angle_alpha   90.00
_cell.angle_beta   90.00
_cell.angle_gamma   90.00
#
_symmetry.space_group_name_H-M   'P 1'
#
loop_
_entity.id
_entity.type
_entity.pdbx_description
1 polymer ?
#
loop_
_entity_poly.entity_id
_entity_poly.type
_entity_poly.pdbx_seq_one_letter_code
_entity_poly.pdbx_strand_id
1 'polypeptide(L)'
;MLAYWLRHEPQWQSRLARYQGLSLLLLCLSSLGWWLDGSDSAAALRQLPTQGSVWSWVGSAFTVLILLLMVSAWRSRHRALGTAGLFAQCVAALLLCWGVRWMLLMQTQTLPKFNILLNPYVLPLGSEGLLAILGTFGLWLALIIGVRELQHGLMEKKRYG
;
A
#
# COMPACT_ATOMS: atom_id res chain seq x y z
N MET A 1 0.86 3.59 18.31
CA MET A 1 1.61 2.72 19.24
C MET A 1 2.97 2.28 18.66
N LEU A 2 3.03 1.70 17.46
CA LEU A 2 4.31 1.32 16.80
C LEU A 2 5.32 2.46 16.63
N ALA A 3 4.89 3.64 16.16
CA ALA A 3 5.78 4.80 15.98
C ALA A 3 6.35 5.36 17.29
N TYR A 4 5.63 5.20 18.41
CA TYR A 4 6.08 5.61 19.73
C TYR A 4 7.12 4.64 20.31
N TRP A 5 6.91 3.34 20.08
CA TRP A 5 7.84 2.27 20.48
C TRP A 5 9.15 2.33 19.68
N LEU A 6 9.09 2.54 18.36
CA LEU A 6 10.27 2.70 17.50
C LEU A 6 11.17 3.89 17.91
N ARG A 7 10.60 4.93 18.52
CA ARG A 7 11.38 6.09 19.02
C ARG A 7 12.24 5.73 20.22
N HIS A 8 11.78 4.79 21.06
CA HIS A 8 12.51 4.35 22.24
C HIS A 8 13.67 3.40 21.89
N GLU A 9 13.58 2.68 20.77
CA GLU A 9 14.66 1.79 20.31
C GLU A 9 15.20 2.18 18.92
N PRO A 10 16.06 3.20 18.82
CA PRO A 10 16.61 3.70 17.55
C PRO A 10 17.45 2.64 16.80
N GLN A 11 17.96 1.62 17.51
CA GLN A 11 18.69 0.50 16.91
C GLN A 11 17.86 -0.27 15.86
N TRP A 12 16.55 -0.43 16.08
CA TRP A 12 15.67 -1.14 15.16
C TRP A 12 15.26 -0.30 13.95
N GLN A 13 15.27 1.03 14.05
CA GLN A 13 14.92 1.92 12.94
C GLN A 13 15.86 1.71 11.74
N SER A 14 17.16 1.59 12.01
CA SER A 14 18.17 1.38 10.96
C SER A 14 18.01 0.04 10.24
N ARG A 15 17.64 -1.03 10.97
CA ARG A 15 17.37 -2.35 10.40
C ARG A 15 16.08 -2.35 9.59
N LEU A 16 15.01 -1.75 10.13
CA LEU A 16 13.73 -1.62 9.41
C LEU A 16 13.89 -0.82 8.11
N ALA A 17 14.67 0.25 8.14
CA ALA A 17 14.97 1.06 6.95
C ALA A 17 15.70 0.24 5.87
N ARG A 18 16.60 -0.68 6.26
CA ARG A 18 17.24 -1.61 5.30
C ARG A 18 16.25 -2.57 4.68
N TYR A 19 15.37 -3.19 5.49
CA TYR A 19 14.34 -4.10 4.97
C TYR A 19 13.35 -3.38 4.06
N GLN A 20 12.93 -2.17 4.42
CA GLN A 20 12.10 -1.33 3.55
C GLN A 20 12.82 -0.96 2.26
N GLY A 21 14.10 -0.59 2.32
CA GLY A 21 14.90 -0.32 1.13
C GLY A 21 14.97 -1.54 0.21
N LEU A 22 15.27 -2.71 0.76
CA LEU A 22 15.33 -3.97 0.00
C LEU A 22 13.99 -4.35 -0.63
N SER A 23 12.87 -4.21 0.09
CA SER A 23 11.55 -4.52 -0.46
C SER A 23 11.15 -3.58 -1.59
N LEU A 24 11.43 -2.27 -1.46
CA LEU A 24 11.21 -1.30 -2.53
C LEU A 24 12.09 -1.57 -3.75
N LEU A 25 13.34 -1.99 -3.54
CA LEU A 25 14.28 -2.33 -4.61
C LEU A 25 13.81 -3.58 -5.36
N LEU A 26 13.40 -4.62 -4.62
CA LEU A 26 12.79 -5.83 -5.20
C LEU A 26 11.53 -5.50 -5.99
N LEU A 27 10.66 -4.63 -5.46
CA LEU A 27 9.46 -4.17 -6.17
C LEU A 27 9.80 -3.42 -7.47
N CYS A 28 10.83 -2.56 -7.45
CA CYS A 28 11.28 -1.86 -8.66
C CYS A 28 11.85 -2.84 -9.67
N LEU A 29 12.70 -3.77 -9.24
CA LEU A 29 13.31 -4.77 -10.12
C LEU A 29 12.27 -5.72 -10.72
N SER A 30 11.30 -6.18 -9.94
CA SER A 30 10.22 -7.03 -10.48
C SER A 30 9.35 -6.27 -11.47
N SER A 31 9.04 -4.99 -11.19
CA SER A 31 8.26 -4.14 -12.08
C SER A 31 9.03 -3.84 -13.39
N LEU A 32 10.32 -3.56 -13.30
CA LEU A 32 11.19 -3.36 -14.46
C LEU A 32 11.37 -4.65 -15.27
N GLY A 33 11.55 -5.78 -14.58
CA GLY A 33 11.62 -7.10 -15.21
C GLY A 33 10.34 -7.37 -16.01
N TRP A 34 9.18 -7.14 -15.41
CA TRP A 34 7.89 -7.28 -16.09
C TRP A 34 7.73 -6.29 -17.25
N TRP A 35 8.21 -5.05 -17.09
CA TRP A 35 8.20 -4.07 -18.17
C TRP A 35 9.10 -4.47 -19.35
N LEU A 36 10.21 -5.15 -19.11
CA LEU A 36 11.19 -5.54 -20.14
C LEU A 36 10.91 -6.91 -20.77
N ASP A 37 10.08 -7.73 -20.14
CA ASP A 37 9.75 -9.12 -20.49
C ASP A 37 9.20 -9.31 -21.92
N GLY A 38 8.84 -8.23 -22.63
CA GLY A 38 8.44 -8.26 -24.03
C GLY A 38 7.11 -8.99 -24.31
N SER A 39 6.49 -9.58 -23.29
CA SER A 39 5.21 -10.28 -23.33
C SER A 39 4.03 -9.33 -23.60
N ASP A 40 2.90 -9.88 -24.06
CA ASP A 40 1.67 -9.10 -24.31
C ASP A 40 1.20 -8.33 -23.06
N SER A 41 1.47 -8.88 -21.87
CA SER A 41 1.25 -8.24 -20.57
C SER A 41 2.12 -6.98 -20.39
N ALA A 42 3.38 -7.01 -20.85
CA ALA A 42 4.28 -5.86 -20.81
C ALA A 42 3.85 -4.77 -21.81
N ALA A 43 3.32 -5.16 -22.98
CA ALA A 43 2.74 -4.24 -23.96
C ALA A 43 1.47 -3.56 -23.41
N ALA A 44 0.60 -4.31 -22.72
CA ALA A 44 -0.58 -3.76 -22.05
C ALA A 44 -0.19 -2.73 -20.97
N LEU A 45 0.86 -3.01 -20.20
CA LEU A 45 1.40 -2.07 -19.21
C LEU A 45 1.89 -0.74 -19.81
N ARG A 46 2.56 -0.80 -20.96
CA ARG A 46 3.03 0.38 -21.70
C ARG A 46 1.89 1.21 -22.26
N GLN A 47 0.77 0.58 -22.55
CA GLN A 47 -0.43 1.23 -23.09
C GLN A 47 -1.36 1.75 -21.97
N LEU A 48 -1.21 1.33 -20.70
CA LEU A 48 -2.04 1.83 -19.59
C LEU A 48 -2.14 3.37 -19.51
N PRO A 49 -1.05 4.15 -19.67
CA PRO A 49 -1.13 5.61 -19.62
C PRO A 49 -1.93 6.23 -20.77
N THR A 50 -2.04 5.53 -21.91
CA THR A 50 -2.78 6.02 -23.09
C THR A 50 -4.26 5.63 -23.05
N GLN A 51 -4.66 4.69 -22.18
CA GLN A 51 -6.04 4.23 -21.98
C GLN A 51 -6.91 5.21 -21.14
N GLY A 52 -6.34 6.32 -20.66
CA GLY A 52 -7.10 7.39 -20.00
C GLY A 52 -6.32 8.14 -18.91
N SER A 53 -6.73 9.38 -18.64
CA SER A 53 -6.06 10.28 -17.69
C SER A 53 -5.91 9.65 -16.30
N VAL A 54 -6.90 8.90 -15.81
CA VAL A 54 -6.88 8.24 -14.48
C VAL A 54 -5.69 7.30 -14.30
N TRP A 55 -5.35 6.49 -15.31
CA TRP A 55 -4.24 5.55 -15.23
C TRP A 55 -2.88 6.24 -15.19
N SER A 56 -2.76 7.41 -15.83
CA SER A 56 -1.56 8.26 -15.73
C SER A 56 -1.39 8.85 -14.31
N TRP A 57 -2.49 9.32 -13.70
CA TRP A 57 -2.48 9.82 -12.32
C TRP A 57 -2.11 8.71 -11.33
N VAL A 58 -2.71 7.53 -11.47
CA VAL A 58 -2.41 6.36 -10.64
C VAL A 58 -0.94 5.96 -10.77
N GLY A 59 -0.41 5.86 -11.99
CA GLY A 59 1.02 5.58 -12.22
C GLY A 59 1.93 6.60 -11.56
N SER A 60 1.64 7.90 -11.71
CA SER A 60 2.40 8.98 -11.08
C SER A 60 2.36 8.90 -9.55
N ALA A 61 1.20 8.57 -8.96
CA ALA A 61 1.02 8.41 -7.53
C ALA A 61 1.86 7.25 -6.98
N PHE A 62 1.94 6.12 -7.70
CA PHE A 62 2.83 5.01 -7.34
C PHE A 62 4.30 5.43 -7.35
N THR A 63 4.76 6.12 -8.41
CA THR A 63 6.14 6.60 -8.49
C THR A 63 6.46 7.55 -7.34
N VAL A 64 5.58 8.51 -7.04
CA VAL A 64 5.75 9.45 -5.92
C VAL A 64 5.80 8.73 -4.57
N LEU A 65 4.91 7.76 -4.33
CA LEU A 65 4.88 6.98 -3.09
C LEU A 65 6.17 6.15 -2.90
N ILE A 66 6.66 5.51 -3.97
CA ILE A 66 7.92 4.75 -3.93
C ILE A 66 9.09 5.69 -3.62
N LEU A 67 9.19 6.84 -4.29
CA LEU A 67 10.24 7.82 -4.04
C LEU A 67 10.18 8.37 -2.60
N LEU A 68 8.99 8.71 -2.11
CA LEU A 68 8.78 9.17 -0.73
C LEU A 68 9.23 8.12 0.29
N LEU A 69 8.89 6.85 0.05
CA LEU A 69 9.31 5.74 0.91
C LEU A 69 10.81 5.46 0.83
N MET A 70 11.44 5.67 -0.33
CA MET A 70 12.88 5.54 -0.51
C MET A 70 13.63 6.67 0.23
N VAL A 71 13.17 7.91 0.09
CA VAL A 71 13.72 9.08 0.79
C VAL A 71 13.55 8.95 2.29
N SER A 72 12.39 8.49 2.78
CA SER A 72 12.18 8.26 4.22
C SER A 72 13.04 7.12 4.76
N ALA A 73 13.23 6.02 4.02
CA ALA A 73 14.15 4.95 4.39
C ALA A 73 15.61 5.44 4.45
N TRP A 74 16.05 6.23 3.47
CA TRP A 74 17.36 6.87 3.50
C TRP A 74 17.52 7.77 4.71
N ARG A 75 16.54 8.64 4.97
CA ARG A 75 16.56 9.58 6.10
C ARG A 75 16.61 8.84 7.44
N SER A 76 15.80 7.79 7.60
CA SER A 76 15.75 6.90 8.78
C SER A 76 17.08 6.19 9.03
N ARG A 77 17.86 5.91 7.97
CA ARG A 77 19.19 5.29 8.09
C ARG A 77 20.23 6.24 8.68
N HIS A 78 20.10 7.56 8.45
CA HIS A 78 21.07 8.56 8.89
C HIS A 78 20.62 9.35 10.12
N ARG A 79 19.30 9.47 10.35
CA ARG A 79 18.72 10.18 11.49
C ARG A 79 17.45 9.50 11.95
N ALA A 80 17.28 9.39 13.27
CA ALA A 80 16.03 8.89 13.82
C ALA A 80 14.86 9.79 13.40
N LEU A 81 13.83 9.19 12.80
CA LEU A 81 12.63 9.92 12.41
C LEU A 81 11.78 10.22 13.65
N GLY A 82 11.21 11.42 13.71
CA GLY A 82 10.21 11.76 14.73
C GLY A 82 8.93 10.93 14.56
N THR A 83 8.06 10.93 15.57
CA THR A 83 6.81 10.14 15.59
C THR A 83 5.92 10.43 14.38
N ALA A 84 5.83 11.70 13.97
CA ALA A 84 5.08 12.12 12.78
C ALA A 84 5.68 11.56 11.48
N GLY A 85 7.02 11.52 11.37
CA GLY A 85 7.71 10.96 10.21
C GLY A 85 7.52 9.45 10.08
N LEU A 86 7.59 8.72 11.20
CA LEU A 86 7.30 7.29 11.24
C LEU A 86 5.83 7.01 10.89
N PHE A 87 4.90 7.82 11.38
CA PHE A 87 3.48 7.69 11.05
C PHE A 87 3.23 7.92 9.55
N ALA A 88 3.81 8.99 8.99
CA ALA A 88 3.71 9.27 7.55
C ALA A 88 4.29 8.13 6.70
N GLN A 89 5.42 7.55 7.12
CA GLN A 89 6.03 6.39 6.46
C GLN A 89 5.12 5.15 6.51
N CYS A 90 4.49 4.87 7.65
CA CYS A 90 3.51 3.77 7.76
C CYS A 90 2.29 4.00 6.85
N VAL A 91 1.74 5.21 6.82
CA VAL A 91 0.59 5.54 5.96
C VAL A 91 0.96 5.40 4.49
N ALA A 92 2.10 5.94 4.07
CA ALA A 92 2.58 5.82 2.70
C ALA A 92 2.82 4.36 2.29
N ALA A 93 3.39 3.53 3.18
CA ALA A 93 3.60 2.10 2.92
C ALA A 93 2.28 1.34 2.79
N LEU A 94 1.28 1.67 3.63
CA LEU A 94 -0.05 1.08 3.54
C LEU A 94 -0.76 1.47 2.24
N LEU A 95 -0.69 2.74 1.84
CA LEU A 95 -1.25 3.22 0.59
C LEU A 95 -0.60 2.52 -0.62
N LEU A 96 0.74 2.38 -0.60
CA LEU A 96 1.45 1.67 -1.66
C LEU A 96 1.03 0.19 -1.74
N CYS A 97 1.00 -0.50 -0.60
CA CYS A 97 0.61 -1.91 -0.52
C CYS A 97 -0.83 -2.13 -0.99
N TRP A 98 -1.75 -1.30 -0.51
CA TRP A 98 -3.14 -1.32 -0.93
C TRP A 98 -3.28 -1.04 -2.43
N GLY A 99 -2.55 -0.04 -2.94
CA GLY A 99 -2.54 0.30 -4.37
C GLY A 99 -2.04 -0.86 -5.22
N VAL A 100 -0.92 -1.49 -4.87
CA VAL A 100 -0.37 -2.64 -5.62
C VAL A 100 -1.40 -3.78 -5.65
N ARG A 101 -2.03 -4.08 -4.51
CA ARG A 101 -3.10 -5.09 -4.46
C ARG A 101 -4.28 -4.70 -5.35
N TRP A 102 -4.72 -3.46 -5.30
CA TRP A 102 -5.81 -2.96 -6.13
C TRP A 102 -5.47 -3.08 -7.61
N MET A 103 -4.27 -2.69 -8.03
CA MET A 103 -3.81 -2.78 -9.42
C MET A 103 -3.79 -4.23 -9.92
N LEU A 104 -3.28 -5.17 -9.11
CA LEU A 104 -3.31 -6.60 -9.44
C LEU A 104 -4.73 -7.13 -9.60
N LEU A 105 -5.66 -6.72 -8.72
CA LEU A 105 -7.07 -7.13 -8.83
C LEU A 105 -7.73 -6.56 -10.08
N MET A 106 -7.49 -5.29 -10.42
CA MET A 106 -8.10 -4.69 -11.60
C MET A 106 -7.61 -5.30 -12.92
N GLN A 107 -6.32 -5.65 -13.01
CA GLN A 107 -5.78 -6.37 -14.16
C GLN A 107 -6.49 -7.72 -14.39
N THR A 108 -6.90 -8.41 -13.31
CA THR A 108 -7.66 -9.66 -13.43
C THR A 108 -9.13 -9.48 -13.82
N GLN A 109 -9.69 -8.27 -13.64
CA GLN A 109 -11.06 -7.96 -14.04
C GLN A 109 -11.15 -7.40 -15.47
N THR A 110 -10.06 -6.83 -16.00
CA THR A 110 -9.98 -6.38 -17.40
C THR A 110 -9.66 -7.49 -18.39
N LEU A 111 -9.19 -8.65 -17.91
CA LEU A 111 -8.96 -9.83 -18.75
C LEU A 111 -10.32 -10.41 -19.22
N PRO A 112 -10.49 -10.69 -20.53
CA PRO A 112 -11.73 -11.21 -21.05
C PRO A 112 -12.02 -12.60 -20.46
N LYS A 113 -12.93 -12.66 -19.49
CA LYS A 113 -13.52 -13.92 -19.04
C LYS A 113 -14.56 -14.34 -20.07
N PHE A 114 -14.17 -15.22 -20.97
CA PHE A 114 -15.04 -15.95 -21.92
C PHE A 114 -15.83 -15.11 -22.93
N ASN A 115 -15.54 -13.81 -23.09
CA ASN A 115 -16.21 -12.96 -24.06
C ASN A 115 -15.19 -12.17 -24.88
N ILE A 116 -15.38 -12.07 -26.20
CA ILE A 116 -14.44 -11.45 -27.17
C ILE A 116 -14.39 -9.91 -27.00
N LEU A 117 -15.25 -9.35 -26.14
CA LEU A 117 -15.27 -7.92 -25.84
C LEU A 117 -14.37 -7.57 -24.64
N LEU A 118 -13.42 -6.67 -24.88
CA LEU A 118 -12.68 -5.94 -23.85
C LEU A 118 -13.68 -5.23 -22.93
N ASN A 119 -13.61 -5.49 -21.61
CA ASN A 119 -14.35 -4.74 -20.60
C ASN A 119 -13.47 -3.59 -20.10
N PRO A 120 -13.61 -2.35 -20.60
CA PRO A 120 -12.84 -1.23 -20.10
C PRO A 120 -13.21 -0.96 -18.65
N TYR A 121 -12.24 -1.09 -17.75
CA TYR A 121 -12.44 -0.74 -16.35
C TYR A 121 -12.48 0.79 -16.21
N VAL A 122 -13.67 1.29 -15.91
CA VAL A 122 -13.87 2.66 -15.42
C VAL A 122 -13.88 2.58 -13.90
N LEU A 123 -12.91 3.23 -13.24
CA LEU A 123 -12.99 3.45 -11.79
C LEU A 123 -14.19 4.38 -11.55
N PRO A 124 -15.28 3.96 -10.90
CA PRO A 124 -16.35 4.88 -10.54
C PRO A 124 -15.81 5.79 -9.45
N LEU A 125 -15.15 6.88 -9.85
CA LEU A 125 -14.73 7.99 -8.99
C LEU A 125 -15.91 8.75 -8.36
N GLY A 126 -17.15 8.27 -8.57
CA GLY A 126 -18.33 8.72 -7.86
C GLY A 126 -18.29 8.33 -6.37
N SER A 127 -19.28 8.83 -5.62
CA SER A 127 -19.41 8.59 -4.17
C SER A 127 -19.27 7.13 -3.79
N GLU A 128 -19.86 6.23 -4.57
CA GLU A 128 -19.92 4.79 -4.30
C GLU A 128 -18.55 4.12 -4.19
N GLY A 129 -17.60 4.47 -5.06
CA GLY A 129 -16.25 3.87 -5.06
C GLY A 129 -15.43 4.33 -3.86
N LEU A 130 -15.49 5.63 -3.54
CA LEU A 130 -14.79 6.21 -2.38
C LEU A 130 -15.43 5.78 -1.06
N LEU A 131 -16.77 5.70 -1.00
CA LEU A 131 -17.52 5.22 0.16
C LEU A 131 -17.25 3.75 0.43
N ALA A 132 -17.10 2.90 -0.59
CA ALA A 132 -16.75 1.49 -0.39
C ALA A 132 -15.34 1.34 0.22
N ILE A 133 -14.37 2.16 -0.20
CA ILE A 133 -13.01 2.17 0.35
C ILE A 133 -13.03 2.67 1.81
N LEU A 134 -13.72 3.80 2.06
CA LEU A 134 -13.87 4.37 3.40
C LEU A 134 -14.64 3.44 4.34
N GLY A 135 -15.69 2.78 3.86
CA GLY A 135 -16.50 1.82 4.60
C GLY A 135 -15.70 0.58 4.99
N THR A 136 -14.90 0.04 4.06
CA THR A 136 -14.01 -1.08 4.37
C THR A 136 -12.95 -0.68 5.41
N PHE A 137 -12.36 0.50 5.27
CA PHE A 137 -11.37 1.02 6.22
C PHE A 137 -11.98 1.24 7.61
N GLY A 138 -13.18 1.85 7.66
CA GLY A 138 -13.93 2.06 8.90
C GLY A 138 -14.32 0.75 9.58
N LEU A 139 -14.74 -0.26 8.82
CA LEU A 139 -15.06 -1.59 9.34
C LEU A 139 -13.84 -2.26 9.98
N TRP A 140 -12.68 -2.25 9.30
CA TRP A 140 -11.45 -2.81 9.86
C TRP A 140 -11.00 -2.07 11.12
N LEU A 141 -11.15 -0.74 11.15
CA LEU A 141 -10.84 0.04 12.35
C LEU A 141 -11.77 -0.31 13.51
N ALA A 142 -13.08 -0.38 13.27
CA ALA A 142 -14.07 -0.79 14.26
C ALA A 142 -13.82 -2.20 14.79
N LEU A 143 -13.43 -3.14 13.92
CA LEU A 143 -13.09 -4.50 14.30
C LEU A 143 -11.85 -4.54 15.21
N ILE A 144 -10.79 -3.80 14.87
CA ILE A 144 -9.57 -3.73 15.69
C ILE A 144 -9.89 -3.16 17.09
N ILE A 145 -10.73 -2.12 17.16
CA ILE A 145 -11.18 -1.54 18.43
C ILE A 145 -11.98 -2.57 19.23
N GLY A 146 -12.96 -3.23 18.61
CA GLY A 146 -13.78 -4.25 19.26
C GLY A 146 -12.96 -5.43 19.79
N VAL A 147 -12.00 -5.93 19.02
CA VAL A 147 -11.10 -7.01 19.46
C VAL A 147 -10.22 -6.56 20.63
N ARG A 148 -9.71 -5.32 20.60
CA ARG A 148 -8.91 -4.77 21.71
C ARG A 148 -9.72 -4.66 23.01
N GLU A 149 -10.94 -4.11 22.92
CA GLU A 149 -11.83 -3.98 24.08
C GLU A 149 -12.23 -5.36 24.63
N LEU A 150 -12.50 -6.32 23.74
CA LEU A 150 -12.78 -7.70 24.15
C LEU A 150 -11.59 -8.33 24.88
N GLN A 151 -10.37 -8.16 24.36
CA GLN A 151 -9.14 -8.62 25.01
C GLN A 151 -8.96 -7.97 26.38
N HIS A 152 -9.19 -6.66 26.48
CA HIS A 152 -9.09 -5.93 27.74
C HIS A 152 -10.07 -6.48 28.79
N GLY A 153 -11.35 -6.62 28.43
CA GLY A 153 -12.38 -7.15 29.33
C GLY A 153 -12.15 -8.61 29.74
N LEU A 154 -11.63 -9.45 28.85
CA LEU A 154 -11.26 -10.84 29.17
C LEU A 154 -10.08 -10.91 30.15
N MET A 155 -9.08 -10.05 29.96
CA MET A 155 -7.91 -9.97 30.85
C MET A 155 -8.29 -9.44 32.23
N GLU A 156 -9.23 -8.50 32.30
CA GLU A 156 -9.76 -7.95 33.54
C GLU A 156 -10.54 -9.02 34.33
N LYS A 157 -11.43 -9.77 33.67
CA LYS A 157 -12.15 -10.90 34.29
C LYS A 157 -11.22 -11.98 34.86
N LYS A 158 -10.11 -12.27 34.17
CA LYS A 158 -9.13 -13.28 34.62
C LYS A 158 -8.27 -12.81 35.81
N ARG A 159 -8.26 -11.51 36.11
CA ARG A 159 -7.46 -10.92 37.21
C ARG A 159 -8.23 -10.81 38.52
N TYR A 160 -9.56 -10.85 38.47
CA TYR A 160 -10.48 -10.69 39.60
C TYR A 160 -11.32 -11.94 39.92
N GLY A 161 -11.11 -13.06 39.23
CA GLY A 161 -11.66 -14.38 39.54
C GLY A 161 -10.55 -15.39 39.72
#